data_AF-A0A553L958-F1
#
_entry.id   AF-A0A553L958-F1
#
_cell.length_a   1.000
_cell.length_b   1.000
_cell.length_c   1.000
_cell.angle_alpha   90.00
_cell.angle_beta   90.00
_cell.angle_gamma   90.00
#
_symmetry.space_group_name_H-M   'P 1'
#
loop_
_entity.id
_entity.type
_entity.pdbx_description
1 polymer ?
#
loop_
_entity_poly.entity_id
_entity_poly.type
_entity_poly.pdbx_seq_one_letter_code
_entity_poly.pdbx_strand_id
1 'polypeptide(L)'
;MKNILLLILLAVNGLSFAAGSGTGDQKVLQVEISSKDNLKITIEGESHASTCTTAGKERVLVVPKEDNNFDHFLTIALTAHSNGKSVYFWIDNNVCVTEYSNSYPRPMTIVIRSE
;
A
#
# COMPACT_ATOMS: atom_id res chain seq x y z
N MET A 1 43.42 33.93 -6.82
CA MET A 1 42.43 33.36 -7.77
C MET A 1 42.16 31.92 -7.37
N LYS A 2 40.87 31.58 -7.23
CA LYS A 2 40.24 30.25 -7.35
C LYS A 2 40.82 29.12 -6.49
N ASN A 3 40.20 28.82 -5.35
CA ASN A 3 39.07 27.89 -5.24
C ASN A 3 39.34 26.56 -5.96
N ILE A 4 39.76 25.53 -5.23
CA ILE A 4 39.06 24.25 -5.25
C ILE A 4 38.98 23.79 -3.80
N LEU A 5 37.90 24.22 -3.15
CA LEU A 5 37.30 23.55 -2.02
C LEU A 5 37.07 22.12 -2.51
N LEU A 6 37.88 21.17 -2.03
CA LEU A 6 37.69 19.76 -2.29
C LEU A 6 36.42 19.38 -1.51
N LEU A 7 35.26 19.69 -2.10
CA LEU A 7 33.97 19.23 -1.63
C LEU A 7 34.13 17.72 -1.53
N ILE A 8 34.08 17.27 -0.29
CA ILE A 8 33.58 15.98 0.11
C ILE A 8 32.22 15.84 -0.58
N LEU A 9 32.22 15.41 -1.86
CA LEU A 9 31.13 14.66 -2.43
C LEU A 9 31.14 13.35 -1.65
N LEU A 10 30.63 13.44 -0.42
CA LEU A 10 29.85 12.38 0.17
C LEU A 10 28.95 11.93 -0.98
N ALA A 11 29.29 10.78 -1.53
CA ALA A 11 28.36 9.93 -2.22
C ALA A 11 27.29 9.58 -1.18
N VAL A 12 26.41 10.55 -0.91
CA VAL A 12 25.05 10.32 -0.49
C VAL A 12 24.44 9.66 -1.71
N ASN A 13 24.80 8.38 -1.91
CA ASN A 13 23.96 7.46 -2.64
C ASN A 13 22.58 7.72 -2.10
N GLY A 14 21.72 8.28 -2.96
CA GLY A 14 20.35 8.55 -2.63
C GLY A 14 19.76 7.24 -2.14
N LEU A 15 19.75 7.08 -0.81
CA LEU A 15 18.86 6.17 -0.14
C LEU A 15 17.50 6.82 -0.35
N SER A 16 16.94 6.61 -1.54
CA SER A 16 15.53 6.80 -1.78
C SER A 16 14.85 5.76 -0.92
N PHE A 17 14.61 6.11 0.33
CA PHE A 17 13.72 5.34 1.18
C PHE A 17 12.35 5.48 0.55
N ALA A 18 11.85 4.40 -0.03
CA ALA A 18 10.43 4.25 -0.34
C ALA A 18 9.69 4.21 1.01
N ALA A 19 9.47 5.38 1.60
CA ALA A 19 8.64 5.51 2.79
C ALA A 19 7.21 5.26 2.33
N GLY A 20 6.68 4.05 2.52
CA GLY A 20 5.32 3.69 2.10
C GLY A 20 4.24 4.61 2.73
N SER A 21 3.02 4.56 2.20
CA SER A 21 1.90 5.38 2.67
C SER A 21 0.94 4.59 3.55
N GLY A 22 0.57 5.16 4.70
CA GLY A 22 -0.58 4.72 5.49
C GLY A 22 -1.90 5.30 4.96
N THR A 23 -3.02 4.62 5.24
CA THR A 23 -4.35 4.98 4.71
C THR A 23 -5.38 5.42 5.73
N GLY A 24 -4.98 5.46 7.01
CA GLY A 24 -5.93 5.51 8.11
C GLY A 24 -6.72 4.21 8.24
N ASP A 25 -7.68 4.21 9.17
CA ASP A 25 -8.54 3.07 9.44
C ASP A 25 -9.67 3.01 8.39
N GLN A 26 -9.91 1.83 7.82
CA GLN A 26 -10.75 1.61 6.65
C GLN A 26 -11.67 0.40 6.87
N LYS A 27 -12.95 0.49 6.50
CA LYS A 27 -13.83 -0.69 6.54
C LYS A 27 -13.62 -1.57 5.32
N VAL A 28 -13.59 -2.88 5.53
CA VAL A 28 -13.56 -3.88 4.44
C VAL A 28 -14.99 -4.16 3.98
N LEU A 29 -15.32 -3.76 2.76
CA LEU A 29 -16.64 -3.96 2.15
C LEU A 29 -16.78 -5.33 1.50
N GLN A 30 -15.70 -5.86 0.92
CA GLN A 30 -15.72 -7.14 0.22
C GLN A 30 -14.33 -7.79 0.21
N VAL A 31 -14.29 -9.11 0.27
CA VAL A 31 -13.08 -9.92 0.08
C VAL A 31 -13.39 -10.99 -0.96
N GLU A 32 -12.63 -11.05 -2.05
CA GLU A 32 -12.83 -12.02 -3.13
C GLU A 32 -11.51 -12.61 -3.62
N ILE A 33 -11.55 -13.85 -4.09
CA ILE A 33 -10.46 -14.46 -4.87
C ILE A 33 -10.86 -14.33 -6.35
N SER A 34 -10.13 -13.50 -7.11
CA SER A 34 -10.46 -13.21 -8.50
C SER A 34 -9.97 -14.28 -9.46
N SER A 35 -10.26 -14.10 -10.75
CA SER A 35 -9.60 -14.88 -11.80
C SER A 35 -8.07 -14.73 -11.69
N LYS A 36 -7.36 -15.83 -11.89
CA LYS A 36 -5.92 -16.01 -11.59
C LYS A 36 -5.56 -16.11 -10.10
N ASP A 37 -6.54 -16.38 -9.23
CA ASP A 37 -6.37 -16.65 -7.79
C ASP A 37 -5.79 -15.48 -6.98
N ASN A 38 -5.87 -14.26 -7.50
CA ASN A 38 -5.47 -13.08 -6.74
C ASN A 38 -6.51 -12.73 -5.68
N LEU A 39 -6.08 -12.28 -4.52
CA LEU A 39 -6.95 -11.76 -3.49
C LEU A 39 -7.27 -10.30 -3.83
N LYS A 40 -8.54 -9.95 -3.85
CA LYS A 40 -9.02 -8.58 -3.94
C LYS A 40 -9.76 -8.19 -2.68
N ILE A 41 -9.46 -7.00 -2.16
CA ILE A 41 -10.04 -6.44 -0.93
C ILE A 41 -10.63 -5.09 -1.28
N THR A 42 -11.95 -4.94 -1.19
CA THR A 42 -12.65 -3.68 -1.40
C THR A 42 -12.86 -2.95 -0.08
N ILE A 43 -12.59 -1.65 -0.04
CA ILE A 43 -12.67 -0.81 1.17
C ILE A 43 -13.63 0.37 1.00
N GLU A 44 -14.08 0.93 2.13
CA GLU A 44 -15.08 2.01 2.17
C GLU A 44 -14.51 3.39 1.78
N GLY A 45 -13.35 3.76 2.29
CA GLY A 45 -12.81 5.12 2.16
C GLY A 45 -11.76 5.28 1.05
N GLU A 46 -11.61 6.53 0.62
CA GLU A 46 -10.48 7.00 -0.19
C GLU A 46 -9.53 7.76 0.74
N SER A 47 -8.42 7.15 1.15
CA SER A 47 -7.32 7.93 1.72
C SER A 47 -6.02 7.18 1.57
N HIS A 48 -5.18 7.66 0.65
CA HIS A 48 -3.75 7.39 0.67
C HIS A 48 -3.07 8.73 0.87
N ALA A 49 -2.62 8.98 2.10
CA ALA A 49 -1.85 10.18 2.41
C ALA A 49 -0.36 9.81 2.41
N SER A 50 0.28 10.02 1.26
CA SER A 50 1.63 10.58 1.08
C SER A 50 2.62 9.81 0.19
N THR A 51 3.36 10.64 -0.56
CA THR A 51 4.45 10.44 -1.54
C THR A 51 4.14 10.18 -3.01
N CYS A 52 2.92 9.83 -3.41
CA CYS A 52 2.56 9.88 -4.83
C CYS A 52 2.19 11.31 -5.23
N THR A 53 2.73 11.82 -6.33
CA THR A 53 2.39 13.16 -6.90
C THR A 53 0.90 13.31 -7.20
N THR A 54 0.16 12.21 -7.27
CA THR A 54 -1.30 12.16 -7.32
C THR A 54 -1.75 10.97 -6.47
N ALA A 55 -2.61 11.20 -5.47
CA ALA A 55 -3.16 10.12 -4.65
C ALA A 55 -4.12 9.28 -5.49
N GLY A 56 -3.91 7.95 -5.51
CA GLY A 56 -4.88 7.02 -6.09
C GLY A 56 -6.17 7.02 -5.28
N LYS A 57 -7.32 7.02 -5.95
CA LYS A 57 -8.64 6.82 -5.34
C LYS A 57 -9.00 5.32 -5.34
N GLU A 58 -8.07 4.49 -4.92
CA GLU A 58 -8.19 3.05 -5.11
C GLU A 58 -8.91 2.41 -3.92
N ARG A 59 -10.18 2.10 -4.11
CA ARG A 59 -10.99 1.35 -3.13
C ARG A 59 -10.76 -0.15 -3.18
N VAL A 60 -9.83 -0.62 -4.01
CA VAL A 60 -9.58 -2.04 -4.25
C VAL A 60 -8.09 -2.30 -4.12
N LEU A 61 -7.72 -3.16 -3.16
CA LEU A 61 -6.38 -3.69 -3.02
C LEU A 61 -6.31 -5.04 -3.73
N VAL A 62 -5.19 -5.33 -4.41
CA VAL A 62 -4.96 -6.63 -5.04
C VAL A 62 -3.65 -7.24 -4.57
N VAL A 63 -3.73 -8.48 -4.09
CA VAL A 63 -2.60 -9.28 -3.63
C VAL A 63 -2.45 -10.48 -4.57
N PRO A 64 -1.33 -10.61 -5.29
CA PRO A 64 -1.08 -11.76 -6.14
C PRO A 64 -0.99 -13.06 -5.33
N LYS A 65 -1.45 -14.20 -5.87
CA LYS A 65 -1.39 -15.52 -5.21
C LYS A 65 0.02 -15.87 -4.73
N GLU A 66 1.02 -15.49 -5.51
CA GLU A 66 2.42 -15.75 -5.26
C GLU A 66 3.04 -14.86 -4.17
N ASP A 67 2.28 -13.91 -3.60
CA ASP A 67 2.72 -13.13 -2.45
C ASP A 67 2.92 -14.04 -1.22
N ASN A 68 4.10 -13.99 -0.62
CA ASN A 68 4.39 -14.74 0.62
C ASN A 68 3.46 -14.38 1.78
N ASN A 69 2.80 -13.22 1.73
CA ASN A 69 1.82 -12.77 2.73
C ASN A 69 0.37 -12.99 2.30
N PHE A 70 0.10 -13.71 1.20
CA PHE A 70 -1.25 -13.89 0.66
C PHE A 70 -2.25 -14.39 1.70
N ASP A 71 -1.96 -15.53 2.34
CA ASP A 71 -2.85 -16.14 3.33
C ASP A 71 -3.02 -15.26 4.57
N HIS A 72 -1.98 -14.51 4.94
CA HIS A 72 -2.03 -13.58 6.04
C HIS A 72 -2.99 -12.42 5.74
N PHE A 73 -2.88 -11.82 4.55
CA PHE A 73 -3.75 -10.74 4.12
C PHE A 73 -5.20 -11.21 3.92
N LEU A 74 -5.40 -12.41 3.36
CA LEU A 74 -6.72 -13.04 3.23
C LEU A 74 -7.38 -13.21 4.61
N THR A 75 -6.64 -13.78 5.56
CA THR A 75 -7.13 -14.05 6.91
C THR A 75 -7.53 -12.76 7.63
N ILE A 76 -6.68 -11.73 7.56
CA ILE A 76 -6.98 -10.44 8.20
C ILE A 76 -8.19 -9.77 7.56
N ALA A 77 -8.24 -9.72 6.23
CA ALA A 77 -9.34 -9.07 5.51
C ALA A 77 -10.67 -9.76 5.80
N LEU A 78 -10.71 -11.10 5.76
CA LEU A 78 -11.90 -11.87 6.11
C LEU A 78 -12.33 -11.65 7.56
N THR A 79 -11.37 -11.69 8.49
CA THR A 79 -11.65 -11.49 9.92
C THR A 79 -12.22 -10.09 10.17
N ALA A 80 -11.64 -9.06 9.55
CA ALA A 80 -12.13 -7.70 9.68
C ALA A 80 -13.54 -7.55 9.10
N HIS A 81 -13.76 -8.07 7.89
CA HIS A 81 -15.06 -8.05 7.23
C HIS A 81 -16.14 -8.78 8.04
N SER A 82 -15.87 -10.01 8.51
CA SER A 82 -16.84 -10.82 9.23
C SER A 82 -17.19 -10.28 10.63
N ASN A 83 -16.30 -9.52 11.24
CA ASN A 83 -16.48 -8.97 12.58
C ASN A 83 -16.80 -7.46 12.58
N GLY A 84 -17.02 -6.86 11.40
CA GLY A 84 -17.28 -5.42 11.27
C GLY A 84 -16.16 -4.55 11.83
N LYS A 85 -14.92 -5.03 11.80
CA LYS A 85 -13.74 -4.28 12.25
C LYS A 85 -13.14 -3.50 11.09
N SER A 86 -12.51 -2.38 11.41
CA SER A 86 -11.71 -1.62 10.46
C SER A 86 -10.32 -2.24 10.32
N VAL A 87 -9.69 -2.01 9.18
CA VAL A 87 -8.29 -2.36 8.91
C VAL A 87 -7.49 -1.09 8.68
N TYR A 88 -6.23 -1.13 9.07
CA TYR A 88 -5.24 -0.16 8.65
C TYR A 88 -4.26 -0.86 7.73
N PHE A 89 -3.91 -0.24 6.62
CA PHE A 89 -2.91 -0.80 5.70
C PHE A 89 -1.84 0.22 5.33
N TRP A 90 -0.68 -0.34 5.00
CA TRP A 90 0.48 0.38 4.53
C TRP A 90 0.79 -0.11 3.12
N ILE A 91 0.90 0.80 2.17
CA ILE A 91 1.10 0.46 0.75
C ILE A 91 2.53 0.73 0.31
N ASP A 92 3.04 -0.14 -0.57
CA ASP A 92 4.33 0.05 -1.22
C ASP A 92 4.25 1.24 -2.17
N ASN A 93 5.12 2.24 -1.96
CA ASN A 93 5.17 3.45 -2.77
C ASN A 93 5.95 3.28 -4.08
N ASN A 94 6.53 2.10 -4.36
CA ASN A 94 7.10 1.79 -5.67
C ASN A 94 6.03 1.61 -6.77
N VAL A 95 4.76 1.49 -6.39
CA VAL A 95 3.63 1.34 -7.31
C VAL A 95 2.60 2.42 -6.97
N CYS A 96 2.93 3.68 -7.27
CA CYS A 96 1.93 4.74 -7.23
C CYS A 96 0.80 4.41 -8.21
N VAL A 97 -0.33 3.98 -7.68
CA VAL A 97 -1.53 3.72 -8.47
C VAL A 97 -2.24 5.04 -8.68
N THR A 98 -1.97 5.69 -9.81
CA THR A 98 -2.69 6.88 -10.24
C THR A 98 -4.03 6.48 -10.86
N GLU A 99 -4.93 7.44 -11.08
CA GLU A 99 -6.26 7.26 -11.72
C GLU A 99 -6.22 6.54 -13.10
N TYR A 100 -5.04 6.36 -13.69
CA TYR A 100 -4.82 5.69 -14.98
C TYR A 100 -3.78 4.56 -14.91
N SER A 101 -3.44 4.07 -13.72
CA SER A 101 -2.50 2.97 -13.55
C SER A 101 -3.13 1.63 -13.94
N ASN A 102 -2.38 0.81 -14.68
CA ASN A 102 -2.76 -0.58 -14.98
C ASN A 102 -2.45 -1.56 -13.83
N SER A 103 -1.95 -1.06 -12.70
CA SER A 103 -1.55 -1.84 -11.54
C SER A 103 -2.35 -1.40 -10.33
N TYR A 104 -2.92 -2.34 -9.58
CA TYR A 104 -3.65 -2.10 -8.34
C TYR A 104 -2.69 -1.94 -7.15
N PRO A 105 -3.07 -1.21 -6.09
CA PRO A 105 -2.22 -1.05 -4.92
C PRO A 105 -2.08 -2.39 -4.20
N ARG A 106 -0.85 -2.70 -3.81
CA ARG A 106 -0.51 -3.88 -3.02
C ARG A 106 -0.18 -3.45 -1.59
N PRO A 107 -0.85 -4.00 -0.56
CA PRO A 107 -0.48 -3.75 0.81
C PRO A 107 0.86 -4.42 1.12
N MET A 108 1.77 -3.70 1.79
CA MET A 108 2.93 -4.30 2.48
C MET A 108 2.55 -4.82 3.87
N THR A 109 1.51 -4.24 4.45
CA THR A 109 0.99 -4.59 5.77
C THR A 109 -0.49 -4.30 5.82
N ILE A 110 -1.20 -5.15 6.54
CA ILE A 110 -2.59 -4.95 6.94
C ILE A 110 -2.70 -5.37 8.41
N VAL A 111 -3.40 -4.58 9.21
CA VAL A 111 -3.67 -4.88 10.61
C VAL A 111 -5.12 -4.60 10.93
N ILE A 112 -5.73 -5.46 11.75
CA ILE A 112 -7.06 -5.21 12.29
C ILE A 112 -6.95 -4.10 13.32
N ARG A 113 -7.90 -3.16 13.26
CA ARG A 113 -8.02 -2.06 14.19
C ARG A 113 -9.28 -2.27 15.02
N SER A 114 -9.13 -2.16 16.32
CA SER A 114 -10.25 -2.11 17.25
C SER A 114 -10.77 -0.68 17.23
N GLU A 115 -12.02 -0.48 16.82
CA GLU A 115 -12.77 0.71 17.23
C GLU A 115 -12.89 0.76 18.76
#